data_AF-A0A417UW99-F1
#
_entry.id   AF-A0A417UW99-F1
#
_cell.length_a   1.000
_cell.length_b   1.000
_cell.length_c   1.000
_cell.angle_alpha   90.00
_cell.angle_beta   90.00
_cell.angle_gamma   90.00
#
_symmetry.space_group_name_H-M   'P 1'
#
loop_
_entity.id
_entity.type
_entity.pdbx_description
1 polymer ?
#
loop_
_entity_poly.entity_id
_entity_poly.type
_entity_poly.pdbx_seq_one_letter_code
_entity_poly.pdbx_strand_id
1 'polypeptide(L)'
;MMKIVVAIDSLKGSLTSIQAGEAIEKGIKKVDLEAEVVIKPLADGGEGCLDAQTAMGKAPIGVAKLAKKYGKLVLGFSGAVTKGATACNEAGIDAYFPIVRSAVSLEDAMKKKNAQENLIDTVEQVFRVIKALK
;
A
#
# COMPACT_ATOMS: atom_id res chain seq x y z
N MET A 1 4.91 19.07 8.03
CA MET A 1 3.78 18.18 8.36
C MET A 1 3.25 17.51 7.10
N MET A 2 3.37 16.18 6.98
CA MET A 2 2.78 15.45 5.84
C MET A 2 1.26 15.27 6.04
N LYS A 3 0.48 15.39 4.96
CA LYS A 3 -0.94 15.04 4.92
C LYS A 3 -1.14 13.88 3.96
N ILE A 4 -1.66 12.76 4.44
CA ILE A 4 -1.67 11.49 3.73
C ILE A 4 -3.08 10.88 3.79
N VAL A 5 -3.57 10.44 2.64
CA VAL A 5 -4.78 9.60 2.57
C VAL A 5 -4.34 8.18 2.31
N VAL A 6 -4.78 7.26 3.18
CA VAL A 6 -4.54 5.82 3.03
C VAL A 6 -5.81 5.18 2.52
N ALA A 7 -5.81 4.81 1.24
CA ALA A 7 -6.91 4.11 0.59
C ALA A 7 -6.45 2.69 0.23
N ILE A 8 -6.81 1.71 1.05
CA ILE A 8 -6.32 0.33 0.94
C ILE A 8 -7.44 -0.68 1.15
N ASP A 9 -7.43 -1.76 0.38
CA ASP A 9 -8.28 -2.94 0.60
C ASP A 9 -7.56 -3.96 1.50
N SER A 10 -8.29 -4.94 1.99
CA SER A 10 -7.80 -6.07 2.74
C SER A 10 -6.66 -6.81 2.03
N LEU A 11 -5.73 -7.30 2.82
CA LEU A 11 -4.82 -8.36 2.40
C LEU A 11 -5.55 -9.67 2.68
N LYS A 12 -6.26 -10.16 1.67
CA LYS A 12 -7.21 -11.29 1.77
C LYS A 12 -6.58 -12.47 2.51
N GLY A 13 -7.30 -12.97 3.52
CA GLY A 13 -6.84 -14.06 4.39
C GLY A 13 -5.85 -13.65 5.48
N SER A 14 -5.50 -12.36 5.60
CA SER A 14 -4.53 -11.88 6.59
C SER A 14 -5.00 -10.62 7.36
N LEU A 15 -5.08 -9.47 6.67
CA LEU A 15 -5.44 -8.18 7.27
C LEU A 15 -6.74 -7.65 6.68
N THR A 16 -7.63 -7.12 7.52
CA THR A 16 -8.77 -6.33 7.03
C THR A 16 -8.29 -4.98 6.48
N SER A 17 -9.11 -4.32 5.66
CA SER A 17 -8.80 -2.99 5.09
C SER A 17 -8.48 -1.95 6.18
N ILE A 18 -9.17 -2.01 7.33
CA ILE A 18 -8.91 -1.17 8.49
C ILE A 18 -7.55 -1.49 9.11
N GLN A 19 -7.25 -2.76 9.38
CA GLN A 19 -5.98 -3.18 9.99
C GLN A 19 -4.78 -2.84 9.10
N ALA A 20 -4.92 -2.99 7.78
CA ALA A 20 -3.90 -2.59 6.82
C ALA A 20 -3.71 -1.06 6.83
N GLY A 21 -4.80 -0.29 6.90
CA GLY A 21 -4.75 1.17 7.01
C GLY A 21 -4.03 1.64 8.28
N GLU A 22 -4.36 1.06 9.43
CA GLU A 22 -3.72 1.34 10.72
C GLU A 22 -2.24 0.96 10.73
N ALA A 23 -1.88 -0.15 10.08
CA ALA A 23 -0.49 -0.58 9.92
C ALA A 23 0.31 0.43 9.07
N ILE A 24 -0.28 0.94 7.97
CA ILE A 24 0.33 1.99 7.16
C ILE A 24 0.50 3.27 7.99
N GLU A 25 -0.53 3.71 8.71
CA GLU A 25 -0.43 4.88 9.59
C GLU A 25 0.70 4.73 10.60
N LYS A 26 0.81 3.55 11.23
CA LYS A 26 1.89 3.27 12.18
C LYS A 26 3.27 3.34 11.53
N GLY A 27 3.43 2.80 10.32
CA GLY A 27 4.67 2.90 9.55
C GLY A 27 5.06 4.34 9.21
N ILE A 28 4.08 5.17 8.82
CA ILE A 28 4.27 6.61 8.57
C ILE A 28 4.71 7.32 9.85
N LYS A 29 4.01 7.09 10.97
CA LYS A 29 4.24 7.77 12.25
C LYS A 29 5.57 7.42 12.92
N LYS A 30 6.21 6.31 12.53
CA LYS A 30 7.60 6.02 12.91
C LYS A 30 8.60 7.02 12.29
N VAL A 31 8.22 7.74 11.23
CA VAL A 31 9.09 8.66 10.49
C VAL A 31 8.69 10.12 10.70
N ASP A 32 7.40 10.40 10.75
CA ASP A 32 6.82 11.72 11.01
C ASP A 32 5.65 11.57 11.99
N LEU A 33 5.91 11.85 13.28
CA LEU A 33 4.92 11.70 14.35
C LEU A 33 3.75 12.70 14.20
N GLU A 34 4.00 13.83 13.53
CA GLU A 34 3.00 14.88 13.30
C GLU A 34 2.21 14.66 11.99
N ALA A 35 2.49 13.58 11.25
CA ALA A 35 1.78 13.30 10.01
C ALA A 35 0.26 13.17 10.25
N GLU A 36 -0.51 13.90 9.46
CA GLU A 36 -1.97 13.80 9.42
C GLU A 36 -2.35 12.68 8.46
N VAL A 37 -2.88 11.57 9.01
CA VAL A 37 -3.24 10.39 8.24
C VAL A 37 -4.75 10.16 8.28
N VAL A 38 -5.37 10.10 7.11
CA VAL A 38 -6.80 9.78 6.98
C VAL A 38 -6.95 8.42 6.31
N ILE A 39 -7.48 7.45 7.05
CA ILE A 39 -7.72 6.09 6.54
C ILE A 39 -9.11 6.04 5.89
N LYS A 40 -9.16 5.56 4.64
CA LYS A 40 -10.37 5.32 3.86
C LYS A 40 -10.33 3.89 3.31
N PRO A 41 -10.92 2.92 4.02
CA PRO A 41 -10.97 1.53 3.57
C PRO A 41 -11.53 1.43 2.16
N LEU A 42 -10.88 0.64 1.32
CA LEU A 42 -11.40 0.22 0.04
C LEU A 42 -11.96 -1.20 0.16
N ALA A 43 -12.86 -1.52 -0.75
CA ALA A 43 -13.36 -2.86 -1.02
C ALA A 43 -13.54 -2.98 -2.53
N ASP A 44 -12.59 -3.62 -3.20
CA ASP A 44 -12.59 -3.82 -4.65
C ASP A 44 -12.66 -5.30 -5.05
N GLY A 45 -12.74 -6.19 -4.05
CA GLY A 45 -12.76 -7.64 -4.25
C GLY A 45 -11.40 -8.23 -4.61
N GLY A 46 -10.33 -7.45 -4.47
CA GLY A 46 -8.95 -7.85 -4.71
C GLY A 46 -8.44 -8.87 -3.69
N GLU A 47 -7.31 -9.48 -4.03
CA GLU A 47 -6.71 -10.56 -3.22
C GLU A 47 -5.48 -10.09 -2.45
N GLY A 48 -5.19 -8.78 -2.46
CA GLY A 48 -3.95 -8.24 -1.91
C GLY A 48 -2.72 -8.48 -2.79
N CYS A 49 -2.91 -8.89 -4.05
CA CYS A 49 -1.87 -9.01 -5.07
C CYS A 49 -2.00 -7.87 -6.09
N LEU A 50 -0.90 -7.21 -6.43
CA LEU A 50 -0.86 -6.23 -7.51
C LEU A 50 -0.48 -6.90 -8.83
N ASP A 51 -1.33 -6.73 -9.84
CA ASP A 51 -1.22 -7.42 -11.12
C ASP A 51 -1.85 -6.60 -12.26
N ALA A 52 -1.88 -7.19 -13.47
CA ALA A 52 -2.53 -6.57 -14.62
C ALA A 52 -4.04 -6.36 -14.40
N GLN A 53 -4.71 -7.23 -13.62
CA GLN A 53 -6.14 -7.07 -13.33
C GLN A 53 -6.43 -5.86 -12.48
N THR A 54 -5.50 -5.49 -11.59
CA THR A 54 -5.62 -4.27 -10.81
C THR A 54 -5.69 -3.05 -11.72
N ALA A 55 -4.87 -3.02 -12.79
CA ALA A 55 -4.88 -1.95 -13.80
C ALA A 55 -6.22 -1.84 -14.58
N MET A 56 -7.02 -2.91 -14.63
CA MET A 56 -8.26 -2.99 -15.42
C MET A 56 -9.49 -2.35 -14.74
N GLY A 57 -9.29 -1.27 -13.98
CA GLY A 57 -10.38 -0.46 -13.45
C GLY A 57 -10.84 -0.80 -12.03
N LYS A 58 -10.04 -1.53 -11.26
CA LYS A 58 -10.28 -1.71 -9.82
C LYS A 58 -10.13 -0.38 -9.04
N ALA A 59 -10.60 -0.35 -7.80
CA ALA A 59 -10.64 0.86 -6.98
C ALA A 59 -9.29 1.58 -6.85
N PRO A 60 -8.13 0.90 -6.68
CA PRO A 60 -6.83 1.55 -6.62
C PRO A 60 -6.52 2.44 -7.83
N ILE A 61 -6.94 2.03 -9.03
CA ILE A 61 -6.73 2.81 -10.25
C ILE A 61 -7.64 4.03 -10.33
N GLY A 62 -8.89 3.89 -9.88
CA GLY A 62 -9.79 5.03 -9.75
C GLY A 62 -9.21 6.10 -8.82
N VAL A 63 -8.68 5.68 -7.67
CA VAL A 63 -7.99 6.55 -6.71
C VAL A 63 -6.73 7.16 -7.34
N ALA A 64 -5.91 6.37 -8.01
CA ALA A 64 -4.68 6.84 -8.65
C ALA A 64 -4.96 7.91 -9.71
N LYS A 65 -5.89 7.65 -10.64
CA LYS A 65 -6.29 8.61 -11.67
C LYS A 65 -6.81 9.91 -11.08
N LEU A 66 -7.62 9.85 -10.01
CA LEU A 66 -8.11 11.04 -9.34
C LEU A 66 -6.97 11.82 -8.68
N ALA A 67 -6.11 11.14 -7.92
CA ALA A 67 -4.95 11.75 -7.26
C ALA A 67 -4.01 12.45 -8.25
N LYS A 68 -3.82 11.86 -9.44
CA LYS A 68 -3.01 12.44 -10.52
C LYS A 68 -3.56 13.74 -11.07
N LYS A 69 -4.88 13.92 -11.14
CA LYS A 69 -5.50 15.21 -11.51
C LYS A 69 -5.10 16.35 -10.56
N TYR A 70 -4.69 16.03 -9.33
CA TYR A 70 -4.22 16.99 -8.33
C TYR A 70 -2.71 16.95 -8.11
N GLY A 71 -1.95 16.33 -9.02
CA GLY A 71 -0.48 16.25 -8.94
C GLY A 71 0.03 15.51 -7.71
N LYS A 72 -0.74 14.58 -7.14
CA LYS A 72 -0.36 13.84 -5.93
C LYS A 72 0.47 12.59 -6.26
N LEU A 73 1.40 12.27 -5.37
CA LEU A 73 2.14 11.01 -5.34
C LEU A 73 1.19 9.88 -4.91
N VAL A 74 1.26 8.74 -5.58
CA VAL A 74 0.42 7.56 -5.39
C VAL A 74 1.34 6.34 -5.24
N LEU A 75 1.25 5.68 -4.09
CA LEU A 75 2.08 4.53 -3.75
C LEU A 75 1.20 3.31 -3.50
N GLY A 76 1.56 2.17 -4.09
CA GLY A 76 0.92 0.88 -3.87
C GLY A 76 1.65 0.03 -2.85
N PHE A 77 0.92 -0.59 -1.92
CA PHE A 77 1.46 -1.62 -1.02
C PHE A 77 0.61 -2.88 -1.17
N SER A 78 1.27 -4.03 -1.34
CA SER A 78 0.58 -5.30 -1.63
C SER A 78 1.30 -6.48 -0.98
N GLY A 79 0.59 -7.59 -0.76
CA GLY A 79 1.18 -8.85 -0.30
C GLY A 79 2.15 -9.43 -1.33
N ALA A 80 1.75 -9.41 -2.59
CA ALA A 80 2.54 -9.90 -3.71
C ALA A 80 2.37 -9.01 -4.95
N VAL A 81 3.31 -9.12 -5.87
CA VAL A 81 3.32 -8.38 -7.14
C VAL A 81 3.66 -9.37 -8.26
N THR A 82 2.95 -9.28 -9.38
CA THR A 82 3.26 -10.05 -10.60
C THR A 82 3.93 -9.17 -11.66
N LYS A 83 4.52 -9.77 -12.70
CA LYS A 83 5.13 -9.03 -13.83
C LYS A 83 4.16 -8.04 -14.49
N GLY A 84 2.86 -8.35 -14.50
CA GLY A 84 1.83 -7.50 -15.10
C GLY A 84 1.51 -6.23 -14.31
N ALA A 85 2.06 -6.07 -13.09
CA ALA A 85 1.81 -4.89 -12.27
C ALA A 85 2.39 -3.60 -12.86
N THR A 86 3.29 -3.66 -13.83
CA THR A 86 3.80 -2.48 -14.56
C THR A 86 2.67 -1.68 -15.22
N ALA A 87 1.57 -2.33 -15.62
CA ALA A 87 0.37 -1.66 -16.12
C ALA A 87 -0.27 -0.71 -15.09
N CYS A 88 -0.05 -0.95 -13.79
CA CYS A 88 -0.49 -0.05 -12.73
C CYS A 88 0.28 1.28 -12.76
N ASN A 89 1.55 1.28 -13.19
CA ASN A 89 2.31 2.52 -13.33
C ASN A 89 1.74 3.40 -14.43
N GLU A 90 1.47 2.82 -15.59
CA GLU A 90 0.82 3.48 -16.71
C GLU A 90 -0.57 4.01 -16.33
N ALA A 91 -1.25 3.33 -15.40
CA ALA A 91 -2.56 3.72 -14.90
C ALA A 91 -2.53 4.76 -13.75
N GLY A 92 -1.36 5.23 -13.33
CA GLY A 92 -1.19 6.37 -12.41
C GLY A 92 -0.65 6.05 -11.02
N ILE A 93 -0.24 4.81 -10.72
CA ILE A 93 0.51 4.49 -9.49
C ILE A 93 2.00 4.81 -9.73
N ASP A 94 2.63 5.69 -8.95
CA ASP A 94 4.04 6.07 -9.22
C ASP A 94 5.02 4.96 -8.88
N ALA A 95 4.77 4.27 -7.78
CA ALA A 95 5.59 3.16 -7.31
C ALA A 95 4.74 2.17 -6.51
N TYR A 96 5.15 0.91 -6.49
CA TYR A 96 4.51 -0.12 -5.69
C TYR A 96 5.54 -1.00 -4.98
N PHE A 97 5.13 -1.57 -3.85
CA PHE A 97 6.00 -2.35 -2.98
C PHE A 97 5.29 -3.64 -2.52
N PRO A 98 5.84 -4.83 -2.81
CA PRO A 98 5.45 -6.04 -2.09
C PRO A 98 5.95 -5.93 -0.64
N ILE A 99 5.13 -6.36 0.32
CA ILE A 99 5.50 -6.28 1.75
C ILE A 99 6.29 -7.48 2.24
N VAL A 100 6.30 -8.60 1.51
CA VAL A 100 7.07 -9.80 1.92
C VAL A 100 8.57 -9.48 1.90
N ARG A 101 9.21 -9.56 3.07
CA ARG A 101 10.59 -9.08 3.29
C ARG A 101 11.69 -10.13 3.10
N SER A 102 11.34 -11.40 3.11
CA SER A 102 12.29 -12.51 3.00
C SER A 102 11.61 -13.76 2.42
N ALA A 103 12.40 -14.75 2.03
CA ALA A 103 11.85 -16.05 1.63
C ALA A 103 11.20 -16.73 2.83
N VAL A 104 9.87 -16.86 2.80
CA VAL A 104 9.05 -17.50 3.84
C VAL A 104 7.98 -18.36 3.18
N SER A 105 7.36 -19.24 3.96
CA SER A 105 6.18 -19.99 3.50
C SER A 105 5.01 -19.04 3.26
N LEU A 106 4.08 -19.43 2.39
CA LEU A 106 2.84 -18.67 2.17
C LEU A 106 2.03 -18.55 3.48
N GLU A 107 1.97 -19.63 4.25
CA GLU A 107 1.30 -19.64 5.55
C GLU A 107 1.89 -18.57 6.48
N ASP A 108 3.23 -18.51 6.58
CA ASP A 108 3.89 -17.51 7.40
C ASP A 108 3.71 -16.09 6.87
N ALA A 109 3.72 -15.89 5.56
CA ALA A 109 3.45 -14.59 4.96
C ALA A 109 2.02 -14.11 5.26
N MET A 110 1.06 -15.04 5.28
CA MET A 110 -0.36 -14.74 5.53
C MET A 110 -0.70 -14.60 7.02
N LYS A 111 0.15 -15.05 7.95
CA LYS A 111 -0.08 -14.83 9.40
C LYS A 111 -0.25 -13.33 9.65
N LYS A 112 -1.40 -12.96 10.23
CA LYS A 112 -1.79 -11.57 10.53
C LYS A 112 -0.65 -10.74 11.11
N LYS A 113 0.03 -11.26 12.12
CA LYS A 113 1.16 -10.59 12.78
C LYS A 113 2.28 -10.27 11.79
N ASN A 114 2.69 -11.25 10.99
CA ASN A 114 3.79 -11.12 10.04
C ASN A 114 3.43 -10.13 8.93
N ALA A 115 2.23 -10.23 8.34
CA ALA A 115 1.76 -9.29 7.32
C ALA A 115 1.69 -7.85 7.87
N GLN A 116 1.22 -7.67 9.11
CA GLN A 116 1.15 -6.37 9.75
C GLN A 116 2.54 -5.76 9.97
N GLU A 117 3.47 -6.52 10.55
CA GLU A 117 4.86 -6.07 10.77
C GLU A 117 5.56 -5.75 9.45
N ASN A 118 5.42 -6.63 8.46
CA ASN A 118 5.95 -6.43 7.12
C ASN A 118 5.44 -5.15 6.45
N LEU A 119 4.13 -4.88 6.55
CA LEU A 119 3.53 -3.67 6.00
C LEU A 119 4.05 -2.42 6.71
N ILE A 120 4.08 -2.42 8.06
CA ILE A 120 4.61 -1.31 8.86
C ILE A 120 6.05 -0.99 8.45
N ASP A 121 6.91 -2.00 8.40
CA ASP A 121 8.33 -1.80 8.17
C ASP A 121 8.64 -1.44 6.71
N THR A 122 7.83 -1.90 5.75
CA THR A 122 7.93 -1.50 4.35
C THR A 122 7.55 -0.02 4.19
N VAL A 123 6.42 0.38 4.78
CA VAL A 123 5.95 1.76 4.75
C VAL A 123 6.94 2.70 5.44
N GLU A 124 7.50 2.30 6.57
CA GLU A 124 8.53 3.08 7.28
C GLU A 124 9.70 3.39 6.35
N GLN A 125 10.27 2.39 5.66
CA GLN A 125 11.42 2.62 4.78
C GLN A 125 11.08 3.52 3.58
N VAL A 126 9.91 3.31 2.96
CA VAL A 126 9.44 4.18 1.87
C VAL A 126 9.29 5.64 2.35
N PHE A 127 8.74 5.85 3.55
CA PHE A 127 8.58 7.20 4.09
C PHE A 127 9.90 7.82 4.58
N ARG A 128 10.89 7.03 5.00
CA ARG A 128 12.25 7.53 5.25
C ARG A 128 12.87 8.11 3.98
N VAL A 129 12.69 7.44 2.83
CA VAL A 129 13.13 7.98 1.53
C VAL A 129 12.39 9.29 1.21
N ILE A 130 11.06 9.32 1.34
CA ILE A 130 10.26 10.53 1.09
C ILE A 130 10.70 11.70 1.98
N LYS A 131 11.04 11.43 3.25
CA LYS A 131 11.53 12.45 4.18
C LYS A 131 12.94 12.93 3.82
N ALA A 132 13.81 12.06 3.31
CA ALA A 132 15.16 12.43 2.92
C ALA A 132 15.24 13.26 1.62
N LEU A 133 14.21 13.17 0.77
CA LEU A 133 14.12 13.88 -0.52
C LEU A 133 13.34 15.21 -0.45
N LYS A 134 12.83 15.58 0.73
CA LYS A 134 12.06 16.80 0.96
C LYS A 134 12.82 17.74 1.90
#